data_AF-A0A1Q9RTZ3-F1
#
_entry.id   AF-A0A1Q9RTZ3-F1
#
_cell.length_a   1.000
_cell.length_b   1.000
_cell.length_c   1.000
_cell.angle_alpha   90.00
_cell.angle_beta   90.00
_cell.angle_gamma   90.00
#
_symmetry.space_group_name_H-M   'P 1'
#
loop_
_entity.id
_entity.type
_entity.pdbx_description
1 polymer ?
#
loop_
_entity_poly.entity_id
_entity_poly.type
_entity_poly.pdbx_seq_one_letter_code
_entity_poly.pdbx_strand_id
1 'polypeptide(L)'
;MRAALAGVACGVAPLAHGLANVPRGARIAGEIVDVGAGADGPRELSDAWLPLAAARLSDTAADLVAVELAGLVDVPARERERLLAVVRAYTATGSVADVAARLYCHRNTVLNRLRRFTELTGRDVTVPADAAVVLLALECLR
;
A
#
# COMPACT_ATOMS: atom_id res chain seq x y z
N MET A 1 23.96 10.57 -4.93
CA MET A 1 23.58 9.84 -3.70
C MET A 1 22.94 8.50 -4.02
N ARG A 2 21.82 8.42 -4.78
CA ARG A 2 21.16 7.16 -5.16
C ARG A 2 22.11 6.11 -5.79
N ALA A 3 22.96 6.50 -6.73
CA ALA A 3 23.92 5.57 -7.35
C ALA A 3 24.98 5.02 -6.38
N ALA A 4 25.32 5.78 -5.33
CA ALA A 4 26.32 5.38 -4.34
C ALA A 4 25.75 4.42 -3.27
N LEU A 5 24.42 4.33 -3.15
CA LEU A 5 23.72 3.45 -2.23
C LEU A 5 23.05 2.26 -2.94
N ALA A 6 23.33 2.07 -4.23
CA ALA A 6 22.77 0.96 -5.01
C ALA A 6 23.18 -0.38 -4.38
N GLY A 7 22.21 -1.28 -4.21
CA GLY A 7 22.43 -2.59 -3.58
C GLY A 7 22.49 -2.57 -2.04
N VAL A 8 22.33 -1.40 -1.41
CA VAL A 8 22.31 -1.27 0.05
C VAL A 8 20.86 -1.07 0.52
N ALA A 9 20.37 -2.02 1.31
CA ALA A 9 19.09 -1.90 1.99
C ALA A 9 19.16 -0.79 3.05
N CYS A 10 18.68 0.42 2.71
CA CYS A 10 18.72 1.56 3.60
C CYS A 10 17.55 2.53 3.36
N GLY A 11 17.16 3.25 4.41
CA GLY A 11 16.20 4.33 4.34
C GLY A 11 16.88 5.66 4.10
N VAL A 12 16.31 6.46 3.20
CA VAL A 12 16.79 7.81 2.87
C VAL A 12 15.75 8.82 3.33
N ALA A 13 16.08 9.53 4.41
CA ALA A 13 15.26 10.60 4.93
C ALA A 13 15.38 11.89 4.10
N PRO A 14 14.42 12.83 4.23
CA PRO A 14 14.52 14.15 3.61
C PRO A 14 15.79 14.89 4.05
N LEU A 15 16.24 15.82 3.21
CA LEU A 15 17.41 16.66 3.49
C LEU A 15 17.22 17.40 4.83
N ALA A 16 18.19 17.21 5.74
CA ALA A 16 18.21 17.92 7.01
C ALA A 16 18.79 19.33 6.83
N HIS A 17 17.99 20.35 7.06
CA HIS A 17 18.45 21.75 7.08
C HIS A 17 18.95 22.10 8.50
N GLY A 18 20.27 22.08 8.69
CA GLY A 18 20.92 22.34 9.98
C GLY A 18 21.06 21.10 10.87
N LEU A 19 22.08 21.12 11.74
CA LEU A 19 22.47 19.96 12.57
C LEU A 19 21.37 19.50 13.53
N ALA A 20 20.53 20.42 14.01
CA ALA A 20 19.42 20.09 14.91
C ALA A 20 18.38 19.14 14.28
N ASN A 21 18.29 19.08 12.95
CA ASN A 21 17.34 18.21 12.24
C ASN A 21 17.89 16.82 11.91
N VAL A 22 19.19 16.58 12.11
CA VAL A 22 19.84 15.29 11.82
C VAL A 22 19.24 14.14 12.64
N PRO A 23 18.98 14.26 13.97
CA PRO A 23 18.38 13.17 14.73
C PRO A 23 16.99 12.76 14.22
N ARG A 24 16.19 13.73 13.77
CA ARG A 24 14.89 13.45 13.15
C ARG A 24 15.06 12.72 11.81
N GLY A 25 16.02 13.15 10.99
CA GLY A 25 16.36 12.47 9.74
C GLY A 25 16.78 11.01 9.97
N ALA A 26 17.68 10.77 10.93
CA ALA A 26 18.12 9.42 11.27
C ALA A 26 16.96 8.52 11.73
N ARG A 27 16.04 9.05 12.54
CA ARG A 27 14.84 8.29 12.96
C ARG A 27 13.94 7.92 11.77
N ILE A 28 13.64 8.87 10.89
CA ILE A 28 12.83 8.62 9.69
C ILE A 28 13.51 7.58 8.79
N ALA A 29 14.82 7.68 8.61
CA ALA A 29 15.58 6.68 7.84
C ALA A 29 15.47 5.28 8.46
N GLY A 30 15.56 5.17 9.78
CA GLY A 30 15.34 3.91 10.51
C GLY A 30 13.93 3.35 10.29
N GLU A 31 12.90 4.18 10.49
CA GLU A 31 11.50 3.76 10.29
C GLU A 31 11.25 3.28 8.85
N ILE A 32 11.86 3.93 7.84
CA ILE A 32 11.75 3.50 6.43
C ILE A 32 12.33 2.09 6.22
N VAL A 33 13.44 1.76 6.89
CA VAL A 33 14.03 0.42 6.85
C VAL A 33 13.11 -0.59 7.50
N ASP A 34 12.57 -0.27 8.67
CA ASP A 34 11.71 -1.17 9.45
C ASP A 34 10.44 -1.56 8.67
N VAL A 35 9.80 -0.59 8.01
CA VAL A 35 8.61 -0.83 7.19
C VAL A 35 8.93 -1.34 5.76
N GLY A 36 10.22 -1.55 5.48
CA GLY A 36 10.73 -1.90 4.15
C GLY A 36 11.50 -3.20 4.08
N ALA A 37 11.28 -4.11 5.03
CA ALA A 37 11.89 -5.43 5.05
C ALA A 37 11.84 -6.10 3.67
N GLY A 38 13.00 -6.58 3.19
CA GLY A 38 13.14 -7.25 1.89
C GLY A 38 13.42 -6.35 0.69
N ALA A 39 13.71 -5.06 0.89
CA ALA A 39 14.18 -4.19 -0.19
C ALA A 39 15.68 -4.40 -0.48
N ASP A 40 16.04 -4.65 -1.73
CA ASP A 40 17.44 -4.83 -2.18
C ASP A 40 18.18 -3.51 -2.48
N GLY A 41 17.64 -2.38 -2.01
CA GLY A 41 18.17 -1.06 -2.36
C GLY A 41 17.60 0.09 -1.51
N PRO A 42 18.03 1.33 -1.80
CA PRO A 42 17.65 2.49 -1.01
C PRO A 42 16.17 2.80 -1.22
N ARG A 43 15.45 3.08 -0.13
CA ARG A 43 14.06 3.51 -0.14
C ARG A 43 13.96 4.93 0.37
N GLU A 44 13.29 5.80 -0.37
CA GLU A 44 13.05 7.17 0.08
C GLU A 44 11.71 7.29 0.80
N LEU A 45 11.53 8.38 1.54
CA LEU A 45 10.26 8.68 2.20
C LEU A 45 9.08 8.69 1.21
N SER A 46 9.28 9.16 -0.02
CA SER A 46 8.26 9.17 -1.07
C SER A 46 7.73 7.79 -1.41
N ASP A 47 8.56 6.76 -1.26
CA ASP A 47 8.23 5.38 -1.60
C ASP A 47 7.65 4.62 -0.40
N ALA A 48 7.70 5.23 0.79
CA ALA A 48 7.36 4.60 2.07
C ALA A 48 6.16 5.25 2.78
N TRP A 49 5.46 6.21 2.17
CA TRP A 49 4.39 6.96 2.83
C TRP A 49 3.29 6.08 3.43
N LEU A 50 2.74 5.16 2.65
CA LEU A 50 1.68 4.26 3.11
C LEU A 50 2.14 3.28 4.20
N PRO A 51 3.24 2.52 4.04
CA PRO A 51 3.68 1.59 5.09
C PRO A 51 4.14 2.33 6.36
N LEU A 52 4.74 3.53 6.26
CA LEU A 52 5.02 4.36 7.44
C LEU A 52 3.74 4.86 8.12
N ALA A 53 2.73 5.27 7.34
CA ALA A 53 1.45 5.68 7.89
C ALA A 53 0.78 4.53 8.63
N ALA A 54 0.77 3.33 8.04
CA ALA A 54 0.25 2.12 8.67
C ALA A 54 0.97 1.79 9.98
N ALA A 55 2.31 1.78 9.98
CA ALA A 55 3.10 1.52 11.18
C ALA A 55 2.84 2.54 12.31
N ARG A 56 2.49 3.78 11.96
CA ARG A 56 2.19 4.86 12.92
C ARG A 56 0.74 4.87 13.42
N LEU A 57 -0.17 4.09 12.84
CA LEU A 57 -1.54 3.93 13.36
C LEU A 57 -1.57 3.14 14.68
N SER A 58 -0.51 2.36 14.98
CA SER A 58 -0.38 1.56 16.19
C SER A 58 -1.60 0.65 16.45
N ASP A 59 -2.29 0.80 17.59
CA ASP A 59 -3.47 0.02 17.98
C ASP A 59 -4.68 0.21 17.05
N THR A 60 -4.84 1.40 16.46
CA THR A 60 -5.96 1.68 15.52
C THR A 60 -5.85 0.99 14.16
N ALA A 61 -4.69 0.42 13.82
CA ALA A 61 -4.48 -0.30 12.56
C ALA A 61 -5.40 -1.54 12.44
N ALA A 62 -5.59 -2.25 13.56
CA ALA A 62 -6.46 -3.42 13.61
C ALA A 62 -7.94 -3.04 13.42
N ASP A 63 -8.37 -1.94 14.03
CA ASP A 63 -9.73 -1.41 13.89
C ASP A 63 -10.00 -0.96 12.45
N LEU A 64 -9.04 -0.28 11.81
CA LEU A 64 -9.13 0.12 10.40
C LEU A 64 -9.38 -1.09 9.50
N VAL A 65 -8.60 -2.16 9.67
CA VAL A 65 -8.78 -3.41 8.90
C VAL A 65 -10.13 -4.05 9.20
N ALA A 66 -10.50 -4.15 10.48
CA ALA A 66 -11.73 -4.79 10.92
C ALA A 66 -12.98 -4.09 10.39
N VAL A 67 -12.96 -2.75 10.30
CA VAL A 67 -14.08 -1.96 9.78
C VAL A 67 -14.09 -1.96 8.25
N GLU A 68 -12.97 -1.58 7.63
CA GLU A 68 -12.96 -1.28 6.19
C GLU A 68 -12.92 -2.53 5.31
N LEU A 69 -12.41 -3.65 5.84
CA LEU A 69 -12.30 -4.92 5.12
C LEU A 69 -13.19 -6.02 5.73
N ALA A 70 -14.14 -5.65 6.61
CA ALA A 70 -15.04 -6.57 7.31
C ALA A 70 -15.70 -7.59 6.37
N GLY A 71 -16.27 -7.12 5.25
CA GLY A 71 -16.99 -7.98 4.32
C GLY A 71 -16.11 -8.93 3.50
N LEU A 72 -14.78 -8.92 3.69
CA LEU A 72 -13.86 -9.90 3.09
C LEU A 72 -13.56 -11.08 4.03
N VAL A 73 -13.97 -11.03 5.29
CA VAL A 73 -13.67 -12.09 6.28
C VAL A 73 -14.29 -13.42 5.87
N ASP A 74 -15.58 -13.41 5.51
CA ASP A 74 -16.35 -14.60 5.14
C ASP A 74 -16.21 -15.02 3.66
N VAL A 75 -15.44 -14.26 2.88
CA VAL A 75 -15.21 -14.56 1.46
C VAL A 75 -14.21 -15.71 1.35
N PRO A 76 -14.48 -16.75 0.52
CA PRO A 76 -13.54 -17.84 0.29
C PRO A 76 -12.16 -17.32 -0.11
N ALA A 77 -11.09 -17.87 0.46
CA ALA A 77 -9.73 -17.36 0.31
C ALA A 77 -9.32 -17.09 -1.15
N ARG A 78 -9.60 -18.04 -2.05
CA ARG A 78 -9.33 -17.91 -3.49
C ARG A 78 -10.11 -16.77 -4.17
N GLU A 79 -11.32 -16.47 -3.71
CA GLU A 79 -12.07 -15.32 -4.20
C GLU A 79 -11.49 -14.01 -3.64
N ARG A 80 -11.23 -13.95 -2.33
CA ARG A 80 -10.61 -12.80 -1.68
C ARG A 80 -9.28 -12.42 -2.33
N GLU A 81 -8.41 -13.39 -2.59
CA GLU A 81 -7.13 -13.17 -3.28
C GLU A 81 -7.33 -12.55 -4.67
N ARG A 82 -8.32 -13.02 -5.43
CA ARG A 82 -8.61 -12.49 -6.78
C ARG A 82 -9.18 -11.07 -6.74
N LEU A 83 -9.98 -10.74 -5.73
CA LEU A 83 -10.49 -9.38 -5.51
C LEU A 83 -9.34 -8.44 -5.16
N LEU A 84 -8.53 -8.82 -4.16
CA LEU A 84 -7.39 -8.03 -3.71
C LEU A 84 -6.32 -7.84 -4.79
N ALA A 85 -6.09 -8.85 -5.63
CA ALA A 85 -5.17 -8.73 -6.77
C ALA A 85 -5.64 -7.66 -7.77
N VAL A 86 -6.94 -7.61 -8.06
CA VAL A 86 -7.51 -6.58 -8.95
C VAL A 86 -7.44 -5.20 -8.30
N VAL A 87 -7.78 -5.07 -7.02
CA VAL A 87 -7.72 -3.79 -6.29
C VAL A 87 -6.29 -3.25 -6.26
N ARG A 88 -5.29 -4.07 -5.90
CA ARG A 88 -3.88 -3.68 -5.90
C ARG A 88 -3.38 -3.28 -7.28
N ALA A 89 -3.74 -4.04 -8.31
CA ALA A 89 -3.34 -3.72 -9.67
C ALA A 89 -3.98 -2.42 -10.15
N TYR A 90 -5.27 -2.20 -9.86
CA TYR A 90 -5.99 -1.01 -10.28
C TYR A 90 -5.50 0.24 -9.56
N THR A 91 -5.31 0.19 -8.25
CA THR A 91 -4.80 1.33 -7.47
C THR A 91 -3.36 1.72 -7.85
N ALA A 92 -2.58 0.79 -8.42
CA ALA A 92 -1.25 1.09 -8.93
C ALA A 92 -1.24 1.76 -10.31
N THR A 93 -2.27 1.58 -11.14
CA THR A 93 -2.28 2.06 -12.54
C THR A 93 -3.40 3.05 -12.87
N GLY A 94 -4.48 3.06 -12.08
CA GLY A 94 -5.73 3.75 -12.39
C GLY A 94 -6.48 3.19 -13.61
N SER A 95 -5.99 2.10 -14.22
CA SER A 95 -6.38 1.67 -15.57
C SER A 95 -6.91 0.25 -15.59
N VAL A 96 -8.20 0.11 -15.92
CA VAL A 96 -8.84 -1.21 -16.09
C VAL A 96 -8.20 -2.01 -17.22
N ALA A 97 -7.73 -1.35 -18.28
CA ALA A 97 -7.09 -2.01 -19.41
C ALA A 97 -5.74 -2.63 -19.01
N ASP A 98 -4.92 -1.88 -18.25
CA ASP A 98 -3.62 -2.38 -17.79
C ASP A 98 -3.78 -3.51 -16.77
N VAL A 99 -4.80 -3.43 -15.91
CA VAL A 99 -5.14 -4.51 -14.97
C VAL A 99 -5.57 -5.78 -15.73
N ALA A 100 -6.41 -5.63 -16.75
CA ALA A 100 -6.87 -6.74 -17.58
C ALA A 100 -5.69 -7.45 -18.27
N ALA A 101 -4.77 -6.68 -18.84
CA ALA A 101 -3.54 -7.20 -19.44
C ALA A 101 -2.63 -7.89 -18.41
N ARG A 102 -2.37 -7.24 -17.26
CA ARG A 102 -1.49 -7.75 -16.21
C ARG A 102 -2.01 -9.03 -15.54
N LEU A 103 -3.33 -9.15 -15.40
CA LEU A 103 -3.98 -10.30 -14.76
C LEU A 103 -4.52 -11.32 -15.76
N TYR A 104 -4.19 -11.18 -17.04
CA TYR A 104 -4.60 -12.07 -18.13
C TYR A 104 -6.10 -12.39 -18.11
N CYS A 105 -6.93 -11.35 -17.97
CA CYS A 105 -8.37 -11.50 -17.91
C CYS A 105 -9.09 -10.43 -18.73
N HIS A 106 -10.37 -10.64 -19.05
CA HIS A 106 -11.15 -9.67 -19.80
C HIS A 106 -11.47 -8.43 -18.95
N ARG A 107 -11.56 -7.25 -19.57
CA ARG A 107 -11.95 -5.98 -18.93
C ARG A 107 -13.21 -6.11 -18.06
N ASN A 108 -14.22 -6.81 -18.53
CA ASN A 108 -15.46 -7.02 -17.76
C ASN A 108 -15.21 -7.80 -16.45
N THR A 109 -14.24 -8.72 -16.43
CA THR A 109 -13.88 -9.45 -15.22
C THR A 109 -13.27 -8.51 -14.18
N VAL A 110 -12.43 -7.56 -14.62
CA VAL A 110 -11.86 -6.52 -13.74
C VAL A 110 -12.97 -5.67 -13.15
N LEU A 111 -13.87 -5.12 -13.97
CA LEU A 111 -15.00 -4.30 -13.52
C LEU A 111 -15.93 -5.07 -12.56
N ASN A 112 -16.24 -6.33 -12.87
CA ASN A 112 -17.05 -7.18 -11.99
C ASN A 112 -16.38 -7.38 -10.62
N ARG A 113 -15.06 -7.61 -10.59
CA ARG A 113 -14.33 -7.79 -9.34
C ARG A 113 -14.21 -6.51 -8.54
N LEU A 114 -14.02 -5.35 -9.19
CA LEU A 114 -14.03 -4.05 -8.52
C LEU A 114 -15.40 -3.77 -7.89
N ARG A 115 -16.49 -3.96 -8.65
CA ARG A 115 -17.85 -3.84 -8.11
C ARG A 115 -18.10 -4.80 -6.95
N ARG A 116 -17.69 -6.06 -7.10
CA ARG A 116 -17.85 -7.06 -6.03
C ARG A 116 -17.10 -6.66 -4.77
N PHE A 117 -15.90 -6.11 -4.89
CA PHE A 117 -15.16 -5.57 -3.76
C PHE A 117 -15.93 -4.42 -3.09
N THR A 118 -16.49 -3.49 -3.87
CA THR A 118 -17.33 -2.39 -3.35
C THR A 118 -18.60 -2.90 -2.66
N GLU A 119 -19.28 -3.90 -3.22
CA GLU A 119 -20.46 -4.52 -2.59
C GLU A 119 -20.13 -5.13 -1.23
N LEU A 120 -18.94 -5.71 -1.08
CA LEU A 120 -18.52 -6.38 0.16
C LEU A 120 -18.01 -5.38 1.21
N THR A 121 -17.30 -4.33 0.80
CA THR A 121 -16.60 -3.41 1.71
C THR A 121 -17.29 -2.06 1.87
N GLY A 122 -18.21 -1.71 0.98
CA GLY A 122 -18.76 -0.36 0.87
C GLY A 122 -17.80 0.66 0.26
N ARG A 123 -16.59 0.26 -0.17
CA ARG A 123 -15.56 1.16 -0.70
C ARG A 123 -15.37 1.01 -2.20
N ASP A 124 -15.48 2.12 -2.93
CA ASP A 124 -15.22 2.16 -4.37
C ASP A 124 -13.80 2.66 -4.63
N VAL A 125 -12.89 1.75 -4.96
CA VAL A 125 -11.49 2.11 -5.24
C VAL A 125 -11.28 2.91 -6.53
N THR A 126 -12.34 3.15 -7.32
CA THR A 126 -12.33 4.12 -8.42
C THR A 126 -12.54 5.56 -7.92
N VAL A 127 -13.01 5.74 -6.68
CA VAL A 127 -13.08 7.02 -5.98
C VAL A 127 -11.78 7.22 -5.19
N PRO A 128 -11.01 8.30 -5.42
CA PRO A 128 -9.69 8.49 -4.81
C PRO A 128 -9.67 8.45 -3.27
N ALA A 129 -10.70 8.99 -2.62
CA ALA A 129 -10.80 9.00 -1.16
C ALA A 129 -10.96 7.58 -0.59
N ASP A 130 -11.83 6.78 -1.19
CA ASP A 130 -12.02 5.38 -0.80
C ASP A 130 -10.79 4.53 -1.12
N ALA A 131 -10.16 4.76 -2.27
CA ALA A 131 -8.90 4.11 -2.64
C ALA A 131 -7.80 4.37 -1.60
N ALA A 132 -7.67 5.59 -1.08
CA ALA A 132 -6.68 5.93 -0.06
C ALA A 132 -6.91 5.17 1.25
N VAL A 133 -8.17 5.07 1.71
CA VAL A 133 -8.54 4.29 2.90
C VAL A 133 -8.22 2.81 2.70
N VAL A 134 -8.62 2.25 1.56
CA VAL A 134 -8.37 0.84 1.23
C VAL A 134 -6.87 0.56 1.15
N LEU A 135 -6.08 1.42 0.49
CA LEU A 135 -4.64 1.27 0.40
C LEU A 135 -3.98 1.24 1.79
N LEU A 136 -4.39 2.13 2.69
CA LEU A 136 -3.87 2.17 4.06
C LEU A 136 -4.26 0.91 4.85
N ALA A 137 -5.52 0.46 4.75
CA ALA A 137 -5.98 -0.77 5.37
C ALA A 137 -5.23 -2.01 4.85
N LEU A 138 -4.91 -2.04 3.55
CA LEU A 138 -4.12 -3.13 2.95
C LEU A 138 -2.65 -3.14 3.40
N GLU A 139 -2.05 -1.98 3.69
CA GLU A 139 -0.71 -1.93 4.31
C GLU A 139 -0.75 -2.42 5.77
N CYS A 140 -1.85 -2.20 6.50
CA CYS A 140 -2.01 -2.69 7.88
C CYS A 140 -2.13 -4.22 7.97
N LEU A 141 -2.35 -4.93 6.85
CA LEU A 141 -2.41 -6.40 6.79
C LEU A 141 -1.04 -7.08 6.60
N ARG A 142 0.04 -6.32 6.41
CA ARG A 142 1.35 -6.84 6.01
C ARG A 142 2.24 -7.25 7.19
#